data_AF-A0A161MZ11-F1
#
_entry.id   AF-A0A161MZ11-F1
#
_cell.length_a   1.000
_cell.length_b   1.000
_cell.length_c   1.000
_cell.angle_alpha   90.00
_cell.angle_beta   90.00
_cell.angle_gamma   90.00
#
_symmetry.space_group_name_H-M   'P 1'
#
loop_
_entity.id
_entity.type
_entity.pdbx_description
1 polymer ?
#
loop_
_entity_poly.entity_id
_entity_poly.type
_entity_poly.pdbx_seq_one_letter_code
_entity_poly.pdbx_strand_id
1 'polypeptide(L)'
;PDFIVGIINTHPYHVDALLQLSDLCRLSDDLALAAELVQRALYCLECAFHPSFSVTLGNCRLDYRLQQNRSLYIALFKHMLFIGSRACYRTALEFCKLILSLDPEGDPLAVVLALDFYALRSQEYEWFLRIANDWEPTRNLSQLPHFAYSVAIAQFQLGDVEQAHILLQKALIMFPGVLIPLTEKCNVQTDSRITSSPFFKNAQLTQSKSLTQLELLYVARSYHLWKESELVPWLESNVHQVLDRIDA
;
A
#
# COMPACT_ATOMS: atom_id res chain seq x y z
N PRO A 1 -15.79 19.61 17.92
CA PRO A 1 -14.41 19.64 18.47
C PRO A 1 -14.40 19.75 20.00
N ASP A 2 -15.07 20.77 20.54
CA ASP A 2 -15.02 21.13 21.97
C ASP A 2 -15.51 20.01 22.90
N PHE A 3 -16.54 19.26 22.51
CA PHE A 3 -17.01 18.10 23.28
C PHE A 3 -15.96 16.98 23.39
N ILE A 4 -15.25 16.68 22.30
CA ILE A 4 -14.20 15.63 22.28
C ILE A 4 -13.01 16.07 23.13
N VAL A 5 -12.63 17.35 23.02
CA VAL A 5 -11.57 17.94 23.87
C VAL A 5 -11.98 17.89 25.34
N GLY A 6 -13.24 18.18 25.68
CA GLY A 6 -13.77 18.03 27.04
C GLY A 6 -13.69 16.60 27.57
N ILE A 7 -13.98 15.59 26.73
CA ILE A 7 -13.81 14.18 27.09
C ILE A 7 -12.34 13.85 27.35
N ILE A 8 -11.41 14.30 26.52
CA ILE A 8 -9.98 14.02 26.72
C ILE A 8 -9.43 14.71 27.97
N ASN A 9 -9.89 15.93 28.25
CA ASN A 9 -9.48 16.66 29.46
C ASN A 9 -9.97 15.97 30.75
N THR A 10 -11.14 15.31 30.70
CA THR A 10 -11.69 14.57 31.85
C THR A 10 -11.21 13.13 31.91
N HIS A 11 -10.98 12.51 30.75
CA HIS A 11 -10.58 11.10 30.57
C HIS A 11 -9.41 11.02 29.57
N PRO A 12 -8.16 11.30 30.01
CA PRO A 12 -7.01 11.41 29.09
C PRO A 12 -6.63 10.13 28.33
N TYR A 13 -7.12 8.97 28.80
CA TYR A 13 -6.85 7.64 28.26
C TYR A 13 -8.00 7.07 27.41
N HIS A 14 -9.02 7.88 27.08
CA HIS A 14 -10.14 7.41 26.26
C HIS A 14 -9.71 7.26 24.78
N VAL A 15 -9.36 6.03 24.38
CA VAL A 15 -8.77 5.68 23.07
C VAL A 15 -9.57 6.23 21.89
N ASP A 16 -10.88 6.02 21.83
CA ASP A 16 -11.69 6.45 20.69
C ASP A 16 -11.75 7.97 20.56
N ALA A 17 -11.70 8.70 21.68
CA ALA A 17 -11.69 10.17 21.65
C ALA A 17 -10.34 10.70 21.15
N LEU A 18 -9.23 10.07 21.56
CA LEU A 18 -7.90 10.38 21.05
C LEU A 18 -7.81 10.16 19.53
N LEU A 19 -8.34 9.02 19.04
CA LEU A 19 -8.33 8.69 17.61
C LEU A 19 -9.20 9.63 16.77
N GLN A 20 -10.34 10.07 17.30
CA GLN A 20 -11.20 11.06 16.64
C GLN A 20 -10.58 12.47 16.65
N LEU A 21 -10.00 12.89 17.77
CA LEU A 21 -9.30 14.18 17.83
C LEU A 21 -8.10 14.20 16.87
N SER A 22 -7.38 13.09 16.75
CA SER A 22 -6.31 12.94 15.76
C SER A 22 -6.79 13.21 14.32
N ASP A 23 -7.99 12.74 13.95
CA ASP A 23 -8.56 13.04 12.63
C ASP A 23 -8.91 14.52 12.46
N LEU A 24 -9.43 15.17 13.50
CA LEU A 24 -9.70 16.60 13.47
C LEU A 24 -8.40 17.40 13.32
N CYS A 25 -7.35 17.07 14.08
CA CYS A 25 -6.04 17.69 13.96
C CYS A 25 -5.46 17.49 12.55
N ARG A 26 -5.60 16.30 11.97
CA ARG A 26 -5.18 16.02 10.59
C ARG A 26 -5.94 16.86 9.56
N LEU A 27 -7.25 17.07 9.74
CA LEU A 27 -8.05 17.94 8.87
C LEU A 27 -7.69 19.43 9.03
N SER A 28 -7.17 19.83 10.20
CA SER A 28 -6.67 21.17 10.48
C SER A 28 -5.17 21.35 10.19
N ASP A 29 -4.53 20.38 9.53
CA ASP A 29 -3.10 20.35 9.16
C ASP A 29 -2.12 20.36 10.35
N ASP A 30 -2.59 20.09 11.57
CA ASP A 30 -1.75 19.86 12.74
C ASP A 30 -1.34 18.38 12.83
N LEU A 31 -0.44 17.99 11.92
CA LEU A 31 0.02 16.61 11.78
C LEU A 31 0.85 16.12 12.98
N ALA A 32 1.54 17.04 13.67
CA ALA A 32 2.37 16.72 14.82
C ALA A 32 1.50 16.28 16.00
N LEU A 33 0.49 17.08 16.35
CA LEU A 33 -0.46 16.72 17.40
C LEU A 33 -1.29 15.49 17.01
N ALA A 34 -1.70 15.39 15.74
CA ALA A 34 -2.44 14.22 15.25
C ALA A 34 -1.66 12.91 15.45
N ALA A 35 -0.35 12.91 15.18
CA ALA A 35 0.51 11.76 15.38
C ALA A 35 0.71 11.44 16.87
N GLU A 36 0.91 12.47 17.71
CA GLU A 36 1.05 12.31 19.16
C GLU A 36 -0.20 11.67 19.78
N LEU A 37 -1.40 12.10 19.37
CA LEU A 37 -2.66 11.55 19.86
C LEU A 37 -2.81 10.06 19.52
N VAL A 38 -2.36 9.63 18.33
CA VAL A 38 -2.35 8.20 17.95
C VAL A 38 -1.33 7.42 18.78
N GLN A 39 -0.14 7.98 19.02
CA GLN A 39 0.86 7.35 19.88
C GLN A 39 0.35 7.19 21.32
N ARG A 40 -0.33 8.22 21.84
CA ARG A 40 -1.00 8.15 23.15
C ARG A 40 -2.07 7.06 23.16
N ALA A 41 -2.88 6.95 22.12
CA ALA A 41 -3.90 5.89 22.01
C ALA A 41 -3.26 4.49 22.03
N LEU A 42 -2.17 4.28 21.29
CA LEU A 42 -1.41 3.03 21.32
C LEU A 42 -0.82 2.73 22.69
N TYR A 43 -0.24 3.72 23.35
CA TYR A 43 0.28 3.58 24.72
C TYR A 43 -0.82 3.13 25.69
N CYS A 44 -2.02 3.74 25.62
CA CYS A 44 -3.16 3.33 26.46
C CYS A 44 -3.51 1.85 26.26
N LEU A 45 -3.54 1.40 25.00
CA LEU A 45 -3.87 0.03 24.64
C LEU A 45 -2.78 -0.95 25.12
N GLU A 46 -1.50 -0.60 24.91
CA GLU A 46 -0.36 -1.39 25.35
C GLU A 46 -0.34 -1.60 26.87
N CYS A 47 -0.63 -0.55 27.64
CA CYS A 47 -0.74 -0.64 29.10
C CYS A 47 -1.86 -1.58 29.57
N ALA A 48 -2.85 -1.85 28.73
CA ALA A 48 -3.99 -2.71 29.05
C ALA A 48 -3.83 -4.15 28.50
N PHE A 49 -2.72 -4.46 27.83
CA PHE A 49 -2.50 -5.80 27.29
C PHE A 49 -2.36 -6.83 28.42
N HIS A 50 -3.02 -7.98 28.21
CA HIS A 50 -2.83 -9.13 29.09
C HIS A 50 -1.36 -9.59 28.98
N PRO A 51 -0.69 -10.02 30.06
CA PRO A 51 0.71 -10.45 30.00
C PRO A 51 1.01 -11.59 29.00
N SER A 52 0.01 -12.42 28.68
CA SER A 52 0.12 -13.46 27.65
C SER A 52 -0.12 -12.97 26.22
N PHE A 53 -0.60 -11.74 26.04
CA PHE A 53 -0.79 -11.12 24.73
C PHE A 53 0.54 -10.57 24.25
N SER A 54 1.32 -11.42 23.59
CA SER A 54 2.63 -11.07 23.04
C SER A 54 2.56 -10.95 21.52
N VAL A 55 2.58 -9.71 21.03
CA VAL A 55 2.53 -9.39 19.60
C VAL A 55 3.74 -9.93 18.82
N THR A 56 4.87 -10.18 19.50
CA THR A 56 6.11 -10.66 18.87
C THR A 56 6.07 -12.16 18.52
N LEU A 57 5.18 -12.93 19.14
CA LEU A 57 5.05 -14.37 18.90
C LEU A 57 4.25 -14.70 17.63
N GLY A 58 3.56 -13.72 17.03
CA GLY A 58 2.78 -13.91 15.80
C GLY A 58 1.58 -14.85 15.95
N ASN A 59 1.19 -15.22 17.18
CA ASN A 59 0.06 -16.10 17.50
C ASN A 59 -1.13 -15.35 18.14
N CYS A 60 -1.01 -14.04 18.35
CA CYS A 60 -2.10 -13.21 18.85
C CYS A 60 -3.10 -12.95 17.72
N ARG A 61 -4.33 -13.46 17.86
CA ARG A 61 -5.43 -13.22 16.93
C ARG A 61 -6.50 -12.36 17.59
N LEU A 62 -6.99 -11.36 16.86
CA LEU A 62 -8.04 -10.47 17.34
C LEU A 62 -9.13 -10.32 16.27
N ASP A 63 -10.31 -10.86 16.53
CA ASP A 63 -11.44 -10.75 15.60
C ASP A 63 -11.91 -9.28 15.50
N TYR A 64 -11.80 -8.69 14.30
CA TYR A 64 -12.18 -7.30 14.04
C TYR A 64 -13.71 -7.06 14.13
N ARG A 65 -14.52 -8.12 14.03
CA ARG A 65 -15.97 -8.02 14.16
C ARG A 65 -16.37 -7.55 15.56
N LEU A 66 -15.58 -7.92 16.57
CA LEU A 66 -15.74 -7.44 17.95
C LEU A 66 -15.34 -5.98 18.03
N GLN A 67 -16.28 -5.13 18.44
CA GLN A 67 -16.10 -3.68 18.50
C GLN A 67 -14.88 -3.26 19.34
N GLN A 68 -14.63 -3.99 20.44
CA GLN A 68 -13.54 -3.72 21.39
C GLN A 68 -12.16 -3.85 20.74
N ASN A 69 -12.01 -4.71 19.74
CA ASN A 69 -10.73 -4.95 19.08
C ASN A 69 -10.42 -3.88 18.02
N ARG A 70 -11.44 -3.21 17.48
CA ARG A 70 -11.30 -2.29 16.33
C ARG A 70 -10.37 -1.12 16.64
N SER A 71 -10.39 -0.62 17.88
CA SER A 71 -9.58 0.50 18.31
C SER A 71 -8.08 0.22 18.13
N LEU A 72 -7.61 -0.99 18.41
CA LEU A 72 -6.22 -1.39 18.20
C LEU A 72 -5.85 -1.42 16.71
N TYR A 73 -6.69 -2.04 15.87
CA TYR A 73 -6.49 -2.05 14.42
C TYR A 73 -6.39 -0.64 13.85
N ILE A 74 -7.33 0.24 14.21
CA ILE A 74 -7.37 1.63 13.73
C ILE A 74 -6.16 2.42 14.23
N ALA A 75 -5.78 2.26 15.50
CA ALA A 75 -4.61 2.93 16.07
C ALA A 75 -3.31 2.50 15.38
N LEU A 76 -3.10 1.19 15.20
CA LEU A 76 -1.93 0.63 14.49
C LEU A 76 -1.89 1.10 13.03
N PHE A 77 -3.02 1.06 12.33
CA PHE A 77 -3.11 1.47 10.94
C PHE A 77 -2.81 2.97 10.76
N LYS A 78 -3.39 3.83 11.61
CA LYS A 78 -3.07 5.27 11.59
C LYS A 78 -1.60 5.52 11.89
N HIS A 79 -1.04 4.81 12.85
CA HIS A 79 0.38 4.93 13.19
C HIS A 79 1.30 4.50 12.04
N MET A 80 0.98 3.38 11.38
CA MET A 80 1.64 2.92 10.16
C MET A 80 1.64 4.02 9.08
N LEU A 81 0.51 4.70 8.85
CA LEU A 81 0.42 5.80 7.89
C LEU A 81 1.31 7.00 8.28
N PHE A 82 1.32 7.40 9.55
CA PHE A 82 2.19 8.49 10.04
C PHE A 82 3.68 8.14 9.94
N ILE A 83 4.06 6.89 10.20
CA ILE A 83 5.43 6.41 10.00
C ILE A 83 5.79 6.45 8.50
N GLY A 84 4.87 6.01 7.65
CA GLY A 84 5.05 6.00 6.20
C GLY A 84 5.23 7.40 5.60
N SER A 85 4.51 8.42 6.09
CA SER A 85 4.65 9.80 5.63
C SER A 85 6.00 10.42 6.02
N ARG A 86 6.64 9.92 7.08
CA ARG A 86 7.99 10.30 7.52
C ARG A 86 9.11 9.52 6.83
N ALA A 87 8.78 8.74 5.79
CA ALA A 87 9.70 7.90 5.05
C ALA A 87 10.38 6.78 5.86
N CYS A 88 9.81 6.40 7.02
CA CYS A 88 10.27 5.26 7.81
C CYS A 88 9.67 3.95 7.27
N TYR A 89 9.91 3.65 5.99
CA TYR A 89 9.19 2.57 5.27
C TYR A 89 9.43 1.17 5.84
N ARG A 90 10.64 0.88 6.33
CA ARG A 90 10.95 -0.40 6.98
C ARG A 90 10.09 -0.60 8.23
N THR A 91 9.98 0.41 9.08
CA THR A 91 9.12 0.34 10.27
C THR A 91 7.65 0.24 9.88
N ALA A 92 7.20 1.00 8.88
CA ALA A 92 5.82 0.92 8.39
C ALA A 92 5.49 -0.49 7.88
N LEU A 93 6.44 -1.15 7.19
CA LEU A 93 6.28 -2.53 6.75
C LEU A 93 6.10 -3.50 7.93
N GLU A 94 6.87 -3.35 9.01
CA GLU A 94 6.69 -4.17 10.21
C GLU A 94 5.31 -3.96 10.85
N PHE A 95 4.77 -2.74 10.83
CA PHE A 95 3.39 -2.50 11.24
C PHE A 95 2.36 -3.14 10.30
N CYS A 96 2.60 -3.18 8.99
CA CYS A 96 1.75 -3.95 8.08
C CYS A 96 1.71 -5.43 8.48
N LYS A 97 2.88 -6.04 8.71
CA LYS A 97 3.00 -7.44 9.13
C LYS A 97 2.30 -7.69 10.46
N LEU A 98 2.46 -6.76 11.42
CA LEU A 98 1.80 -6.84 12.72
C LEU A 98 0.27 -6.82 12.56
N ILE A 99 -0.29 -5.87 11.82
CA ILE A 99 -1.75 -5.78 11.63
C ILE A 99 -2.28 -7.03 10.93
N LEU A 100 -1.60 -7.52 9.89
CA LEU A 100 -1.96 -8.75 9.19
C LEU A 100 -1.83 -9.98 10.10
N SER A 101 -0.91 -9.99 11.06
CA SER A 101 -0.80 -11.11 12.01
C SER A 101 -2.00 -11.22 12.98
N LEU A 102 -2.72 -10.12 13.22
CA LEU A 102 -3.89 -10.12 14.11
C LEU A 102 -5.10 -10.80 13.45
N ASP A 103 -5.25 -10.66 12.14
CA ASP A 103 -6.25 -11.35 11.31
C ASP A 103 -5.67 -11.69 9.92
N PRO A 104 -4.95 -12.83 9.81
CA PRO A 104 -4.24 -13.20 8.57
C PRO A 104 -5.14 -13.47 7.38
N GLU A 105 -6.39 -13.86 7.61
CA GLU A 105 -7.34 -14.19 6.54
C GLU A 105 -8.23 -13.00 6.20
N GLY A 106 -8.74 -12.29 7.21
CA GLY A 106 -9.73 -11.25 7.02
C GLY A 106 -9.19 -9.94 6.45
N ASP A 107 -7.97 -9.54 6.81
CA ASP A 107 -7.37 -8.23 6.47
C ASP A 107 -8.41 -7.08 6.44
N PRO A 108 -9.07 -6.79 7.58
CA PRO A 108 -10.27 -5.94 7.63
C PRO A 108 -10.01 -4.49 7.22
N LEU A 109 -8.75 -4.06 7.22
CA LEU A 109 -8.32 -2.72 6.82
C LEU A 109 -7.65 -2.70 5.44
N ALA A 110 -7.65 -3.83 4.72
CA ALA A 110 -7.03 -4.00 3.41
C ALA A 110 -5.56 -3.53 3.39
N VAL A 111 -4.80 -3.86 4.45
CA VAL A 111 -3.38 -3.53 4.61
C VAL A 111 -2.56 -4.10 3.44
N VAL A 112 -3.00 -5.21 2.85
CA VAL A 112 -2.36 -5.80 1.67
C VAL A 112 -2.20 -4.77 0.54
N LEU A 113 -3.12 -3.81 0.39
CA LEU A 113 -3.11 -2.79 -0.66
C LEU A 113 -1.99 -1.74 -0.55
N ALA A 114 -1.27 -1.71 0.57
CA ALA A 114 -0.13 -0.83 0.79
C ALA A 114 1.18 -1.59 1.05
N LEU A 115 1.12 -2.91 1.15
CA LEU A 115 2.22 -3.77 1.56
C LEU A 115 3.40 -3.70 0.59
N ASP A 116 3.08 -3.77 -0.71
CA ASP A 116 4.03 -3.72 -1.81
C ASP A 116 4.86 -2.43 -1.78
N PHE A 117 4.21 -1.28 -1.61
CA PHE A 117 4.87 0.01 -1.57
C PHE A 117 5.90 0.09 -0.44
N TYR A 118 5.54 -0.33 0.77
CA TYR A 118 6.46 -0.31 1.90
C TYR A 118 7.60 -1.31 1.72
N ALA A 119 7.32 -2.48 1.14
CA ALA A 119 8.35 -3.48 0.87
C ALA A 119 9.37 -3.00 -0.17
N LEU A 120 8.92 -2.46 -1.30
CA LEU A 120 9.81 -1.92 -2.33
C LEU A 120 10.64 -0.74 -1.81
N ARG A 121 10.02 0.20 -1.09
CA ARG A 121 10.72 1.37 -0.54
C ARG A 121 11.70 1.04 0.59
N SER A 122 11.54 -0.10 1.23
CA SER A 122 12.49 -0.62 2.22
C SER A 122 13.50 -1.61 1.64
N GLN A 123 13.48 -1.84 0.31
CA GLN A 123 14.37 -2.78 -0.39
C GLN A 123 14.22 -4.24 0.05
N GLU A 124 13.05 -4.61 0.56
CA GLU A 124 12.74 -5.95 1.07
C GLU A 124 12.17 -6.83 -0.05
N TYR A 125 12.87 -6.86 -1.19
CA TYR A 125 12.41 -7.50 -2.43
C TYR A 125 12.24 -9.02 -2.27
N GLU A 126 13.22 -9.70 -1.69
CA GLU A 126 13.16 -11.16 -1.48
C GLU A 126 12.00 -11.57 -0.57
N TRP A 127 11.76 -10.80 0.49
CA TRP A 127 10.64 -11.04 1.40
C TRP A 127 9.31 -10.83 0.68
N PHE A 128 9.20 -9.75 -0.10
CA PHE A 128 7.99 -9.43 -0.84
C PHE A 128 7.65 -10.50 -1.88
N LEU A 129 8.62 -10.94 -2.67
CA LEU A 129 8.43 -11.99 -3.67
C LEU A 129 8.02 -13.31 -3.04
N ARG A 130 8.61 -13.68 -1.90
CA ARG A 130 8.22 -14.87 -1.14
C ARG A 130 6.75 -14.81 -0.74
N ILE A 131 6.33 -13.71 -0.14
CA ILE A 131 4.92 -13.51 0.28
C ILE A 131 3.98 -13.48 -0.92
N ALA A 132 4.37 -12.83 -2.02
CA ALA A 132 3.55 -12.82 -3.23
C ALA A 132 3.30 -14.23 -3.75
N ASN A 133 4.31 -15.11 -3.75
CA ASN A 133 4.16 -16.51 -4.14
C ASN A 133 3.35 -17.33 -3.13
N ASP A 134 3.63 -17.18 -1.84
CA ASP A 134 2.96 -17.94 -0.78
C ASP A 134 1.46 -17.61 -0.67
N TRP A 135 1.08 -16.36 -0.93
CA TRP A 135 -0.30 -15.88 -0.80
C TRP A 135 -1.08 -15.91 -2.12
N GLU A 136 -0.44 -16.14 -3.26
CA GLU A 136 -1.12 -16.22 -4.55
C GLU A 136 -2.30 -17.22 -4.55
N PRO A 137 -2.16 -18.47 -4.03
CA PRO A 137 -3.23 -19.46 -4.11
C PRO A 137 -4.48 -19.09 -3.30
N THR A 138 -4.33 -18.31 -2.23
CA THR A 138 -5.43 -17.98 -1.31
C THR A 138 -6.01 -16.59 -1.57
N ARG A 139 -5.19 -15.64 -2.02
CA ARG A 139 -5.57 -14.22 -2.17
C ARG A 139 -5.61 -13.73 -3.62
N ASN A 140 -5.13 -14.51 -4.60
CA ASN A 140 -5.07 -14.13 -6.01
C ASN A 140 -4.41 -12.75 -6.22
N LEU A 141 -3.24 -12.54 -5.61
CA LEU A 141 -2.56 -11.25 -5.58
C LEU A 141 -2.16 -10.76 -6.98
N SER A 142 -1.90 -11.67 -7.91
CA SER A 142 -1.62 -11.35 -9.31
C SER A 142 -2.77 -10.61 -10.02
N GLN A 143 -4.00 -10.70 -9.50
CA GLN A 143 -5.17 -9.97 -10.00
C GLN A 143 -5.23 -8.52 -9.53
N LEU A 144 -4.28 -8.08 -8.70
CA LEU A 144 -4.21 -6.72 -8.20
C LEU A 144 -3.12 -5.95 -8.99
N PRO A 145 -3.43 -4.76 -9.54
CA PRO A 145 -2.49 -4.03 -10.37
C PRO A 145 -1.21 -3.68 -9.61
N HIS A 146 -1.33 -3.22 -8.36
CA HIS A 146 -0.16 -2.89 -7.54
C HIS A 146 0.79 -4.08 -7.34
N PHE A 147 0.28 -5.28 -7.01
CA PHE A 147 1.13 -6.47 -6.87
C PHE A 147 1.78 -6.86 -8.19
N ALA A 148 1.03 -6.91 -9.28
CA ALA A 148 1.55 -7.33 -10.58
C ALA A 148 2.73 -6.45 -11.04
N TYR A 149 2.61 -5.13 -10.91
CA TYR A 149 3.71 -4.22 -11.23
C TYR A 149 4.84 -4.29 -10.19
N SER A 150 4.52 -4.31 -8.90
CA SER A 150 5.52 -4.30 -7.83
C SER A 150 6.37 -5.57 -7.81
N VAL A 151 5.80 -6.73 -8.16
CA VAL A 151 6.53 -8.01 -8.29
C VAL A 151 7.54 -7.92 -9.44
N ALA A 152 7.16 -7.32 -10.57
CA ALA A 152 8.07 -7.11 -11.68
C ALA A 152 9.24 -6.19 -11.29
N ILE A 153 8.97 -5.10 -10.57
CA ILE A 153 10.02 -4.19 -10.05
C ILE A 153 10.94 -4.93 -9.08
N ALA A 154 10.39 -5.70 -8.14
CA ALA A 154 11.21 -6.44 -7.18
C ALA A 154 12.14 -7.43 -7.88
N GLN A 155 11.67 -8.14 -8.91
CA GLN A 155 12.50 -9.05 -9.69
C GLN A 155 13.61 -8.32 -10.45
N PHE A 156 13.28 -7.17 -11.04
CA PHE A 156 14.25 -6.32 -11.73
C PHE A 156 15.36 -5.84 -10.79
N GLN A 157 14.99 -5.37 -9.60
CA GLN A 157 15.93 -4.87 -8.58
C GLN A 157 16.84 -5.97 -8.01
N LEU A 158 16.40 -7.23 -8.04
CA LEU A 158 17.24 -8.39 -7.67
C LEU A 158 18.16 -8.85 -8.81
N GLY A 159 18.06 -8.26 -10.01
CA GLY A 159 18.93 -8.53 -11.15
C GLY A 159 18.46 -9.66 -12.08
N ASP A 160 17.29 -10.27 -11.84
CA ASP A 160 16.71 -11.24 -12.77
C ASP A 160 15.83 -10.53 -13.80
N VAL A 161 16.53 -9.92 -14.76
CA VAL A 161 15.94 -9.02 -15.76
C VAL A 161 15.02 -9.76 -16.73
N GLU A 162 15.35 -11.00 -17.11
CA GLU A 162 14.52 -11.80 -18.03
C GLU A 162 13.14 -12.09 -17.45
N GLN A 163 13.10 -12.55 -16.20
CA GLN A 163 11.83 -12.81 -15.53
C GLN A 163 11.08 -11.51 -15.27
N ALA A 164 11.78 -10.42 -14.91
CA ALA A 164 11.18 -9.11 -14.72
C ALA A 164 10.49 -8.59 -15.99
N HIS A 165 11.10 -8.78 -17.17
CA HIS A 165 10.48 -8.43 -18.45
C HIS A 165 9.14 -9.17 -18.65
N ILE A 166 9.15 -10.49 -18.46
CA ILE A 166 7.94 -11.31 -18.63
C ILE A 166 6.83 -10.83 -17.67
N LEU A 167 7.18 -10.56 -16.42
CA LEU A 167 6.23 -10.11 -15.39
C LEU A 167 5.68 -8.71 -15.71
N LEU A 168 6.52 -7.75 -16.08
CA LEU A 168 6.08 -6.40 -16.41
C LEU A 168 5.19 -6.39 -17.65
N GLN A 169 5.54 -7.16 -18.68
CA GLN A 169 4.74 -7.26 -19.90
C GLN A 169 3.36 -7.88 -19.61
N LYS A 170 3.31 -8.92 -18.76
CA LYS A 170 2.03 -9.48 -18.28
C LYS A 170 1.21 -8.45 -17.51
N ALA A 171 1.84 -7.68 -16.63
CA ALA A 171 1.16 -6.62 -15.87
C ALA A 171 0.60 -5.53 -16.80
N LEU A 172 1.37 -5.08 -17.80
CA LEU A 172 0.93 -4.10 -18.81
C LEU A 172 -0.25 -4.59 -19.65
N ILE A 173 -0.29 -5.88 -19.97
CA ILE A 173 -1.41 -6.48 -20.72
C ILE A 173 -2.65 -6.63 -19.83
N MET A 174 -2.47 -7.01 -18.57
CA MET A 174 -3.58 -7.26 -17.64
C MET A 174 -4.18 -5.97 -17.07
N PHE A 175 -3.36 -4.95 -16.85
CA PHE A 175 -3.71 -3.68 -16.22
C PHE A 175 -3.21 -2.47 -17.05
N PRO A 176 -3.67 -2.33 -18.31
CA PRO A 176 -3.18 -1.28 -19.19
C PRO A 176 -3.53 0.14 -18.70
N GLY A 177 -4.52 0.30 -17.82
CA GLY A 177 -4.94 1.61 -17.32
C GLY A 177 -3.96 2.27 -16.34
N VAL A 178 -2.91 1.55 -15.92
CA VAL A 178 -1.80 2.11 -15.11
C VAL A 178 -0.87 2.99 -15.93
N LEU A 179 -0.62 2.64 -17.20
CA LEU A 179 0.52 3.20 -17.96
C LEU A 179 0.43 4.72 -18.13
N ILE A 180 -0.68 5.23 -18.69
CA ILE A 180 -0.82 6.66 -19.01
C ILE A 180 -0.77 7.53 -17.74
N PRO A 181 -1.56 7.25 -16.68
CA PRO A 181 -1.49 8.03 -15.44
C PRO A 181 -0.09 7.97 -14.79
N LEU A 182 0.60 6.84 -14.90
CA LEU A 182 1.94 6.68 -14.34
C LEU A 182 2.94 7.57 -15.07
N THR A 183 2.96 7.55 -16.40
CA THR A 183 3.89 8.37 -17.20
C THR A 183 3.60 9.86 -17.04
N GLU A 184 2.33 10.25 -16.98
CA GLU A 184 1.91 11.62 -16.67
C GLU A 184 2.43 12.07 -15.29
N LYS A 185 2.25 11.25 -14.24
CA LYS A 185 2.77 11.56 -12.89
C LYS A 185 4.29 11.59 -12.81
N CYS A 186 4.96 10.79 -13.64
CA CYS A 186 6.41 10.80 -13.73
C CYS A 186 6.97 12.00 -14.52
N ASN A 187 6.12 12.77 -15.20
CA ASN A 187 6.50 13.82 -16.16
C ASN A 187 7.39 13.28 -17.30
N VAL A 188 7.12 12.05 -17.74
CA VAL A 188 7.85 11.40 -18.84
C VAL A 188 7.10 11.65 -20.14
N GLN A 189 7.82 12.09 -21.17
CA GLN A 189 7.24 12.25 -22.50
C GLN A 189 7.14 10.88 -23.17
N THR A 190 5.93 10.35 -23.28
CA THR A 190 5.68 9.09 -24.00
C THR A 190 5.69 9.32 -25.51
N ASP A 191 6.20 8.34 -26.26
CA ASP A 191 6.15 8.37 -27.72
C ASP A 191 4.68 8.41 -28.23
N SER A 192 4.53 9.02 -29.40
CA SER A 192 3.35 9.02 -30.25
C SER A 192 2.71 7.65 -30.45
N ARG A 193 3.51 6.56 -30.52
CA ARG A 193 3.01 5.20 -30.65
C ARG A 193 2.18 4.76 -29.44
N ILE A 194 2.65 5.06 -28.23
CA ILE A 194 1.96 4.73 -26.98
C ILE A 194 0.67 5.56 -26.85
N THR A 195 0.78 6.87 -27.11
CA THR A 195 -0.34 7.82 -26.99
C THR A 195 -1.45 7.55 -28.02
N SER A 196 -1.08 7.05 -29.20
CA SER A 196 -2.02 6.70 -30.27
C SER A 196 -2.65 5.31 -30.12
N SER A 197 -2.07 4.44 -29.31
CA SER A 197 -2.58 3.06 -29.15
C SER A 197 -3.94 3.07 -28.46
N PRO A 198 -5.01 2.51 -29.08
CA PRO A 198 -6.32 2.44 -28.46
C PRO A 198 -6.32 1.54 -27.22
N PHE A 199 -5.40 0.57 -27.13
CA PHE A 199 -5.29 -0.37 -26.02
C PHE A 199 -5.01 0.34 -24.69
N PHE A 200 -3.98 1.19 -24.65
CA PHE A 200 -3.64 1.95 -23.45
C PHE A 200 -4.54 3.17 -23.26
N LYS A 201 -4.89 3.86 -24.35
CA LYS A 201 -5.70 5.09 -24.28
C LYS A 201 -7.12 4.84 -23.77
N ASN A 202 -7.75 3.76 -24.22
CA ASN A 202 -9.14 3.48 -23.85
C ASN A 202 -9.26 2.57 -22.63
N ALA A 203 -8.15 2.07 -22.06
CA ALA A 203 -8.15 1.13 -20.95
C ALA A 203 -9.04 1.58 -19.77
N GLN A 204 -8.89 2.85 -19.35
CA GLN A 204 -9.67 3.39 -18.22
C GLN A 204 -11.15 3.57 -18.53
N LEU A 205 -11.52 3.68 -19.81
CA LEU A 205 -12.91 3.84 -20.26
C LEU A 205 -13.62 2.48 -20.38
N THR A 206 -12.89 1.42 -20.73
CA THR A 206 -13.46 0.09 -20.97
C THR A 206 -13.54 -0.77 -19.71
N GLN A 207 -12.66 -0.53 -18.73
CA GLN A 207 -12.60 -1.31 -17.50
C GLN A 207 -13.59 -0.84 -16.41
N SER A 208 -13.71 -1.65 -15.36
CA SER A 208 -14.57 -1.31 -14.21
C SER A 208 -14.03 -0.12 -13.41
N LYS A 209 -14.93 0.69 -12.84
CA LYS A 209 -14.55 1.83 -11.99
C LYS A 209 -13.68 1.43 -10.79
N SER A 210 -13.95 0.26 -10.20
CA SER A 210 -13.18 -0.27 -9.07
C SER A 210 -11.75 -0.59 -9.48
N LEU A 211 -11.55 -1.19 -10.66
CA LEU A 211 -10.20 -1.46 -11.18
C LEU A 211 -9.44 -0.16 -11.45
N THR A 212 -10.08 0.80 -12.14
CA THR A 212 -9.49 2.14 -12.36
C THR A 212 -9.07 2.79 -11.03
N GLN A 213 -9.87 2.65 -9.97
CA GLN A 213 -9.50 3.17 -8.65
C GLN A 213 -8.26 2.47 -8.07
N LEU A 214 -8.13 1.15 -8.19
CA LEU A 214 -6.96 0.40 -7.71
C LEU A 214 -5.68 0.78 -8.48
N GLU A 215 -5.78 0.96 -9.80
CA GLU A 215 -4.67 1.42 -10.63
C GLU A 215 -4.23 2.84 -10.26
N LEU A 216 -5.19 3.77 -10.10
CA LEU A 216 -4.88 5.14 -9.68
C LEU A 216 -4.30 5.21 -8.27
N LEU A 217 -4.76 4.35 -7.35
CA LEU A 217 -4.18 4.22 -6.01
C LEU A 217 -2.72 3.75 -6.06
N TYR A 218 -2.43 2.75 -6.89
CA TYR A 218 -1.05 2.31 -7.13
C TYR A 218 -0.19 3.45 -7.69
N VAL A 219 -0.65 4.10 -8.76
CA VAL A 219 0.09 5.21 -9.39
C VAL A 219 0.34 6.34 -8.40
N ALA A 220 -0.68 6.80 -7.69
CA ALA A 220 -0.56 7.90 -6.74
C ALA A 220 0.47 7.61 -5.62
N ARG A 221 0.57 6.35 -5.21
CA ARG A 221 1.48 5.92 -4.14
C ARG A 221 2.90 5.64 -4.65
N SER A 222 3.01 4.96 -5.77
CA SER A 222 4.24 4.30 -6.22
C SER A 222 4.96 5.03 -7.37
N TYR A 223 4.41 6.10 -7.95
CA TYR A 223 5.07 6.80 -9.08
C TYR A 223 6.49 7.28 -8.77
N HIS A 224 6.81 7.56 -7.50
CA HIS A 224 8.16 7.95 -7.10
C HIS A 224 9.20 6.84 -7.31
N LEU A 225 8.80 5.56 -7.17
CA LEU A 225 9.67 4.42 -7.48
C LEU A 225 10.08 4.46 -8.95
N TRP A 226 9.12 4.72 -9.83
CA TRP A 226 9.36 4.77 -11.27
C TRP A 226 10.22 5.94 -11.73
N LYS A 227 10.42 6.98 -10.90
CA LYS A 227 11.33 8.09 -11.22
C LYS A 227 12.82 7.72 -11.10
N GLU A 228 13.13 6.52 -10.63
CA GLU A 228 14.49 5.99 -10.67
C GLU A 228 15.00 5.88 -12.11
N SER A 229 16.28 6.22 -12.33
CA SER A 229 16.84 6.44 -13.68
C SER A 229 16.76 5.21 -14.60
N GLU A 230 16.65 4.00 -14.04
CA GLU A 230 16.67 2.75 -14.80
C GLU A 230 15.26 2.22 -15.10
N LEU A 231 14.26 2.58 -14.29
CA LEU A 231 12.91 2.02 -14.41
C LEU A 231 12.10 2.65 -15.53
N VAL A 232 12.25 3.94 -15.82
CA VAL A 232 11.54 4.58 -16.94
C VAL A 232 11.98 4.00 -18.30
N PRO A 233 13.29 3.94 -18.64
CA PRO A 233 13.71 3.38 -19.92
C PRO A 233 13.34 1.89 -20.04
N TRP A 234 13.41 1.16 -18.93
CA TRP A 234 12.97 -0.24 -18.87
C TRP A 234 11.45 -0.36 -19.14
N LEU A 235 10.63 0.49 -18.54
CA LEU A 235 9.18 0.54 -18.80
C LEU A 235 8.90 0.79 -20.28
N GLU A 236 9.52 1.82 -20.86
CA GLU A 236 9.34 2.16 -22.28
C GLU A 236 9.69 0.99 -23.19
N SER A 237 10.83 0.32 -22.97
CA SER A 237 11.22 -0.85 -23.77
C SER A 237 10.17 -1.98 -23.71
N ASN A 238 9.64 -2.27 -22.52
CA ASN A 238 8.63 -3.32 -22.36
C ASN A 238 7.27 -2.93 -22.96
N VAL A 239 6.90 -1.64 -22.93
CA VAL A 239 5.68 -1.16 -23.57
C VAL A 239 5.75 -1.38 -25.08
N HIS A 240 6.88 -1.09 -25.73
CA HIS A 240 7.05 -1.35 -27.16
C HIS A 240 6.92 -2.84 -27.49
N GLN A 241 7.54 -3.72 -26.70
CA GLN A 241 7.39 -5.17 -26.87
C GLN A 241 5.94 -5.64 -26.68
N VAL A 242 5.19 -5.04 -25.75
CA VAL A 242 3.76 -5.34 -25.55
C VAL A 242 2.95 -4.89 -26.75
N LEU A 243 3.19 -3.69 -27.28
CA LEU A 243 2.52 -3.20 -28.49
C LEU A 243 2.80 -4.13 -29.68
N ASP A 244 4.06 -4.54 -29.88
CA ASP A 244 4.43 -5.47 -30.94
C ASP A 244 3.69 -6.83 -30.83
N ARG A 245 3.36 -7.28 -29.62
CA ARG A 245 2.59 -8.52 -29.39
C ARG A 245 1.08 -8.36 -29.58
N ILE A 246 0.55 -7.17 -29.35
CA ILE A 246 -0.89 -6.88 -29.50
C ILE A 246 -1.23 -6.57 -30.96
N ASP A 247 -0.29 -5.92 -31.67
CA ASP A 247 -0.44 -5.54 -33.08
C ASP A 247 -0.17 -6.71 -34.06
N ALA A 248 0.43 -7.81 -33.57
CA ALA A 248 0.72 -9.03 -34.34
C ALA A 248 -0.49 -9.97 -34.45
#